data_AF-A0A2K3JRJ9-F1
#
_entry.id   AF-A0A2K3JRJ9-F1
#
_cell.length_a   1.000
_cell.length_b   1.000
_cell.length_c   1.000
_cell.angle_alpha   90.00
_cell.angle_beta   90.00
_cell.angle_gamma   90.00
#
_symmetry.space_group_name_H-M   'P 1'
#
loop_
_entity.id
_entity.type
_entity.pdbx_description
1 polymer ?
#
loop_
_entity_poly.entity_id
_entity_poly.type
_entity_poly.pdbx_seq_one_letter_code
_entity_poly.pdbx_strand_id
1 'polypeptide(L)'
;PCVREEALKLALDLKAYMKENTENSLTVLGFLLLLPIYGLLTSFNEDEVMELFVFVSQHKIAIELFGTLGFANKVSDFVENLIRRKQFVVAVRFSCAYNLAGKKQLVDMLREHVQNAKLICESSCEKTNSIEIKDIARDQEIACLGTVLQCILDNNCLESEDLLNQEIQQRILEVKAHKGK
;
A
#
# COMPACT_ATOMS: atom_id res chain seq x y z
N PRO A 1 -15.07 27.45 -17.78
CA PRO A 1 -15.32 26.44 -18.84
C PRO A 1 -14.00 25.90 -19.43
N CYS A 2 -13.15 26.76 -20.00
CA CYS A 2 -11.85 26.37 -20.57
C CYS A 2 -10.93 25.65 -19.57
N VAL A 3 -10.74 26.18 -18.36
CA VAL A 3 -9.82 25.60 -17.36
C VAL A 3 -10.20 24.18 -16.97
N ARG A 4 -11.51 23.88 -16.83
CA ARG A 4 -11.98 22.53 -16.49
C ARG A 4 -11.76 21.55 -17.65
N GLU A 5 -11.99 21.99 -18.88
CA GLU A 5 -11.77 21.19 -20.08
C GLU A 5 -10.28 20.88 -20.30
N GLU A 6 -9.41 21.88 -20.09
CA GLU A 6 -7.95 21.71 -20.15
C GLU A 6 -7.46 20.77 -19.03
N ALA A 7 -7.98 20.91 -17.82
CA ALA A 7 -7.67 19.99 -16.72
C ALA A 7 -8.14 18.57 -16.99
N LEU A 8 -9.32 18.40 -17.62
CA LEU A 8 -9.81 17.09 -18.04
C LEU A 8 -8.90 16.47 -19.10
N LYS A 9 -8.45 17.25 -20.09
CA LYS A 9 -7.49 16.78 -21.10
C LYS A 9 -6.19 16.31 -20.44
N LEU A 10 -5.63 17.12 -19.54
CA LEU A 10 -4.43 16.74 -18.77
C LEU A 10 -4.65 15.46 -17.96
N ALA A 11 -5.79 15.32 -17.28
CA ALA A 11 -6.12 14.12 -16.52
C ALA A 11 -6.24 12.87 -17.41
N LEU A 12 -6.79 13.00 -18.62
CA LEU A 12 -6.84 11.92 -19.60
C LEU A 12 -5.45 11.53 -20.11
N ASP A 13 -4.60 12.52 -20.40
CA ASP A 13 -3.22 12.30 -20.83
C ASP A 13 -2.40 11.60 -19.73
N LEU A 14 -2.55 12.02 -18.47
CA LEU A 14 -1.93 11.35 -17.32
C LEU A 14 -2.45 9.93 -17.14
N LYS A 15 -3.76 9.71 -17.27
CA LYS A 15 -4.35 8.36 -17.18
C LYS A 15 -3.83 7.44 -18.29
N ALA A 16 -3.63 7.95 -19.51
CA ALA A 16 -3.02 7.19 -20.60
C ALA A 16 -1.55 6.86 -20.28
N TYR A 17 -0.77 7.85 -19.84
CA TYR A 17 0.63 7.66 -19.45
C TYR A 17 0.80 6.63 -18.32
N MET A 18 -0.11 6.62 -17.33
CA MET A 18 -0.11 5.63 -16.24
C MET A 18 -0.28 4.19 -16.72
N LYS A 19 -1.04 3.97 -17.80
CA LYS A 19 -1.19 2.62 -18.38
C LYS A 19 0.11 2.11 -19.00
N GLU A 20 0.94 3.02 -19.50
CA GLU A 20 2.23 2.71 -20.11
C GLU A 20 3.36 2.68 -19.07
N ASN A 21 3.18 3.33 -17.92
CA ASN A 21 4.21 3.52 -16.87
C ASN A 21 3.65 3.21 -15.48
N THR A 22 3.39 1.92 -15.22
CA THR A 22 2.64 1.43 -14.05
C THR A 22 3.35 1.60 -12.71
N GLU A 23 4.64 1.97 -12.68
CA GLU A 23 5.44 2.06 -11.45
C GLU A 23 5.54 3.49 -10.86
N ASN A 24 5.02 4.51 -11.55
CA ASN A 24 5.22 5.89 -11.11
C ASN A 24 4.11 6.38 -10.15
N SER A 25 4.29 6.13 -8.85
CA SER A 25 3.34 6.56 -7.81
C SER A 25 3.11 8.08 -7.75
N LEU A 26 4.08 8.90 -8.15
CA LEU A 26 3.92 10.36 -8.18
C LEU A 26 3.00 10.81 -9.31
N THR A 27 3.07 10.15 -10.47
CA THR A 27 2.14 10.43 -11.57
C THR A 27 0.71 10.06 -11.18
N VAL A 28 0.52 8.91 -10.53
CA VAL A 28 -0.79 8.50 -10.03
C VAL A 28 -1.34 9.50 -9.02
N LEU A 29 -0.50 9.95 -8.08
CA LEU A 29 -0.89 10.94 -7.10
C LEU A 29 -1.24 12.29 -7.75
N GLY A 30 -0.44 12.73 -8.73
CA GLY A 30 -0.72 13.94 -9.51
C GLY A 30 -2.05 13.88 -10.24
N PHE A 31 -2.38 12.75 -10.88
CA PHE A 31 -3.69 12.51 -11.48
C PHE A 31 -4.82 12.64 -10.45
N LEU A 32 -4.69 11.95 -9.30
CA LEU A 32 -5.71 11.96 -8.26
C LEU A 32 -5.95 13.38 -7.69
N LEU A 33 -4.90 14.20 -7.57
CA LEU A 33 -5.00 15.58 -7.08
C LEU A 33 -5.80 16.49 -8.02
N LEU A 34 -5.79 16.26 -9.33
CA LEU A 34 -6.59 17.04 -10.28
C LEU A 34 -8.08 16.84 -10.09
N LEU A 35 -8.49 15.64 -9.65
CA LEU A 35 -9.89 15.24 -9.60
C LEU A 35 -10.75 16.12 -8.68
N PRO A 36 -10.41 16.34 -7.39
CA PRO A 36 -11.22 17.21 -6.54
C PRO A 36 -11.03 18.69 -6.89
N ILE A 37 -9.84 19.12 -7.33
CA ILE A 37 -9.53 20.53 -7.64
C ILE A 37 -10.43 21.05 -8.77
N TYR A 38 -10.62 20.25 -9.82
CA TYR A 38 -11.36 20.65 -11.02
C TYR A 38 -12.75 19.99 -11.13
N GLY A 39 -13.18 19.24 -10.11
CA GLY A 39 -14.47 18.54 -10.12
C GLY A 39 -14.58 17.55 -11.28
N LEU A 40 -13.56 16.70 -11.42
CA LEU A 40 -13.43 15.75 -12.54
C LEU A 40 -13.80 14.32 -12.18
N LEU A 41 -14.07 14.01 -10.90
CA LEU A 41 -14.35 12.63 -10.47
C LEU A 41 -15.46 11.97 -11.30
N THR A 42 -16.54 12.71 -11.61
CA THR A 42 -17.68 12.21 -12.40
C THR A 42 -17.34 11.89 -13.86
N SER A 43 -16.15 12.28 -14.34
CA SER A 43 -15.66 11.95 -15.68
C SER A 43 -14.88 10.64 -15.73
N PHE A 44 -14.69 9.96 -14.59
CA PHE A 44 -13.96 8.71 -14.48
C PHE A 44 -14.81 7.62 -13.81
N ASN A 45 -14.46 6.36 -14.06
CA ASN A 45 -15.04 5.25 -13.31
C ASN A 45 -14.55 5.31 -11.86
N GLU A 46 -15.48 5.26 -10.92
CA GLU A 46 -15.18 5.45 -9.51
C GLU A 46 -14.35 4.30 -8.92
N ASP A 47 -14.69 3.05 -9.23
CA ASP A 47 -13.96 1.86 -8.75
C ASP A 47 -12.51 1.85 -9.27
N GLU A 48 -12.29 2.24 -10.54
CA GLU A 48 -10.96 2.41 -11.09
C GLU A 48 -10.16 3.47 -10.34
N VAL A 49 -10.79 4.60 -9.97
CA VAL A 49 -10.14 5.66 -9.19
C VAL A 49 -9.84 5.19 -7.76
N MET A 50 -10.74 4.45 -7.13
CA MET A 50 -10.53 3.87 -5.80
C MET A 50 -9.35 2.89 -5.80
N GLU A 51 -9.20 2.06 -6.84
CA GLU A 51 -8.08 1.12 -6.95
C GLU A 51 -6.72 1.82 -7.00
N LEU A 52 -6.65 3.04 -7.57
CA LEU A 52 -5.41 3.82 -7.56
C LEU A 52 -4.92 4.16 -6.14
N PHE A 53 -5.83 4.29 -5.17
CA PHE A 53 -5.45 4.58 -3.78
C PHE A 53 -4.70 3.44 -3.12
N VAL A 54 -4.88 2.20 -3.59
CA VAL A 54 -4.07 1.07 -3.13
C VAL A 54 -2.59 1.33 -3.46
N PHE A 55 -2.32 1.81 -4.67
CA PHE A 55 -0.99 2.03 -5.21
C PHE A 55 -0.26 3.24 -4.62
N VAL A 56 -1.00 4.25 -4.16
CA VAL A 56 -0.43 5.48 -3.56
C VAL A 56 -0.59 5.54 -2.04
N SER A 57 -1.09 4.48 -1.40
CA SER A 57 -1.38 4.44 0.04
C SER A 57 -0.17 4.68 0.94
N GLN A 58 1.06 4.49 0.42
CA GLN A 58 2.29 4.87 1.11
C GLN A 58 2.36 6.38 1.41
N HIS A 59 1.70 7.21 0.59
CA HIS A 59 1.69 8.66 0.73
C HIS A 59 0.54 9.09 1.63
N LYS A 60 0.84 9.75 2.76
CA LYS A 60 -0.20 10.23 3.71
C LYS A 60 -1.28 11.08 3.04
N ILE A 61 -0.88 11.94 2.10
CA ILE A 61 -1.79 12.78 1.29
C ILE A 61 -2.82 11.97 0.48
N ALA A 62 -2.49 10.74 0.07
CA ALA A 62 -3.46 9.89 -0.63
C ALA A 62 -4.64 9.53 0.27
N ILE A 63 -4.41 9.31 1.57
CA ILE A 63 -5.47 8.94 2.51
C ILE A 63 -6.43 10.12 2.76
N GLU A 64 -5.88 11.34 2.85
CA GLU A 64 -6.66 12.58 2.96
C GLU A 64 -7.48 12.85 1.68
N LEU A 65 -6.85 12.62 0.53
CA LEU A 65 -7.45 12.80 -0.78
C LEU A 65 -8.61 11.84 -1.03
N PHE A 66 -8.54 10.61 -0.53
CA PHE A 66 -9.64 9.65 -0.57
C PHE A 66 -10.92 10.23 0.05
N GLY A 67 -10.80 10.87 1.22
CA GLY A 67 -11.91 11.55 1.88
C GLY A 67 -12.38 12.79 1.12
N THR A 68 -11.43 13.58 0.60
CA THR A 68 -11.70 14.81 -0.18
C THR A 68 -12.49 14.53 -1.45
N LEU A 69 -12.28 13.35 -2.06
CA LEU A 69 -13.05 12.87 -3.21
C LEU A 69 -14.44 12.35 -2.86
N GLY A 70 -14.81 12.35 -1.59
CA GLY A 70 -16.12 11.88 -1.13
C GLY A 70 -16.19 10.37 -0.89
N PHE A 71 -15.06 9.66 -0.83
CA PHE A 71 -15.04 8.21 -0.57
C PHE A 71 -15.05 7.83 0.91
N ALA A 72 -15.07 8.81 1.82
CA ALA A 72 -15.05 8.56 3.26
C ALA A 72 -16.18 7.63 3.73
N ASN A 73 -17.37 7.69 3.12
CA ASN A 73 -18.49 6.79 3.43
C ASN A 73 -18.32 5.36 2.87
N LYS A 74 -17.39 5.14 1.94
CA LYS A 74 -17.08 3.85 1.32
C LYS A 74 -15.84 3.18 1.92
N VAL A 75 -15.19 3.82 2.89
CA VAL A 75 -13.91 3.36 3.45
C VAL A 75 -14.01 1.98 4.11
N SER A 76 -15.16 1.65 4.74
CA SER A 76 -15.38 0.35 5.36
C SER A 76 -15.36 -0.77 4.32
N ASP A 77 -16.15 -0.65 3.27
CA ASP A 77 -16.22 -1.63 2.18
C ASP A 77 -14.89 -1.75 1.44
N PHE A 78 -14.19 -0.63 1.27
CA PHE A 78 -12.86 -0.59 0.70
C PHE A 78 -11.85 -1.38 1.55
N VAL A 79 -11.81 -1.14 2.86
CA VAL A 79 -10.93 -1.87 3.78
C VAL A 79 -11.25 -3.36 3.82
N GLU A 80 -12.52 -3.74 3.84
CA GLU A 80 -12.93 -5.15 3.78
C GLU A 80 -12.46 -5.83 2.50
N ASN A 81 -12.56 -5.14 1.35
CA ASN A 81 -12.05 -5.64 0.08
C ASN A 81 -10.52 -5.87 0.12
N LEU A 82 -9.78 -4.93 0.70
CA LEU A 82 -8.31 -5.04 0.87
C LEU A 82 -7.93 -6.24 1.74
N ILE A 83 -8.64 -6.45 2.86
CA ILE A 83 -8.43 -7.59 3.76
C ILE A 83 -8.66 -8.90 3.00
N ARG A 84 -9.75 -9.01 2.25
CA ARG A 84 -10.05 -10.20 1.43
C ARG A 84 -8.95 -10.47 0.38
N ARG A 85 -8.33 -9.41 -0.14
CA ARG A 85 -7.20 -9.48 -1.09
C ARG A 85 -5.83 -9.64 -0.41
N LYS A 86 -5.78 -9.78 0.92
CA LYS A 86 -4.55 -9.85 1.75
C LYS A 86 -3.65 -8.61 1.64
N GLN A 87 -4.21 -7.47 1.27
CA GLN A 87 -3.51 -6.17 1.20
C GLN A 87 -3.50 -5.50 2.58
N PHE A 88 -2.98 -6.22 3.59
CA PHE A 88 -3.08 -5.85 4.99
C PHE A 88 -2.43 -4.50 5.33
N VAL A 89 -1.27 -4.19 4.76
CA VAL A 89 -0.58 -2.91 5.02
C VAL A 89 -1.45 -1.71 4.60
N VAL A 90 -2.08 -1.81 3.43
CA VAL A 90 -3.00 -0.77 2.92
C VAL A 90 -4.25 -0.69 3.80
N ALA A 91 -4.84 -1.84 4.13
CA ALA A 91 -6.01 -1.92 5.00
C ALA A 91 -5.76 -1.26 6.36
N VAL A 92 -4.58 -1.50 6.96
CA VAL A 92 -4.17 -0.91 8.25
C VAL A 92 -4.01 0.60 8.16
N ARG A 93 -3.37 1.12 7.09
CA ARG A 93 -3.23 2.57 6.87
C ARG A 93 -4.59 3.28 6.84
N PHE A 94 -5.53 2.76 6.05
CA PHE A 94 -6.89 3.31 5.99
C PHE A 94 -7.65 3.12 7.31
N SER A 95 -7.52 1.95 7.94
CA SER A 95 -8.19 1.68 9.21
C SER A 95 -7.72 2.61 10.34
N CYS A 96 -6.42 2.93 10.40
CA CYS A 96 -5.91 3.90 11.37
C CYS A 96 -6.39 5.32 11.07
N ALA A 97 -6.33 5.77 9.82
CA ALA A 97 -6.75 7.12 9.46
C ALA A 97 -8.25 7.38 9.69
N TYR A 98 -9.09 6.34 9.53
CA TYR A 98 -10.55 6.43 9.69
C TYR A 98 -11.07 5.79 10.97
N ASN A 99 -10.19 5.35 11.88
CA ASN A 99 -10.53 4.70 13.16
C ASN A 99 -11.51 3.51 13.04
N LEU A 100 -11.29 2.63 12.06
CA LEU A 100 -12.22 1.54 11.71
C LEU A 100 -12.04 0.26 12.52
N ALA A 101 -10.90 0.10 13.20
CA ALA A 101 -10.55 -1.13 13.88
C ALA A 101 -9.79 -0.87 15.19
N GLY A 102 -9.90 -1.81 16.13
CA GLY A 102 -9.14 -1.78 17.36
C GLY A 102 -7.66 -2.09 17.11
N LYS A 103 -6.77 -1.50 17.92
CA LYS A 103 -5.30 -1.66 17.79
C LYS A 103 -4.86 -3.12 17.65
N LYS A 104 -5.37 -4.02 18.50
CA LYS A 104 -5.04 -5.45 18.46
C LYS A 104 -5.34 -6.08 17.08
N GLN A 105 -6.48 -5.75 16.49
CA GLN A 105 -6.88 -6.28 15.19
C GLN A 105 -5.92 -5.83 14.08
N LEU A 106 -5.46 -4.59 14.13
CA LEU A 106 -4.48 -4.05 13.18
C LEU A 106 -3.12 -4.73 13.31
N VAL A 107 -2.66 -4.97 14.53
CA VAL A 107 -1.42 -5.69 14.82
C VAL A 107 -1.50 -7.13 14.32
N ASP A 108 -2.62 -7.81 14.55
CA ASP A 108 -2.83 -9.17 14.07
C ASP A 108 -2.81 -9.24 12.53
N MET A 109 -3.39 -8.27 11.82
CA MET A 109 -3.30 -8.16 10.35
C MET A 109 -1.84 -7.98 9.88
N LEU A 110 -1.07 -7.11 10.52
CA LEU A 110 0.34 -6.91 10.17
C LEU A 110 1.17 -8.17 10.45
N ARG A 111 0.93 -8.86 11.56
CA ARG A 111 1.59 -10.12 11.89
C ARG A 111 1.27 -11.21 10.86
N GLU A 112 0.02 -11.31 10.41
CA GLU A 112 -0.35 -12.22 9.33
C GLU A 112 0.40 -11.89 8.03
N HIS A 113 0.53 -10.61 7.69
CA HIS A 113 1.30 -10.17 6.53
C HIS A 113 2.77 -10.58 6.60
N VAL A 114 3.41 -10.36 7.75
CA VAL A 114 4.80 -10.76 8.04
C VAL A 114 4.97 -12.28 7.89
N GLN A 115 4.05 -13.06 8.47
CA GLN A 115 4.12 -14.52 8.40
C GLN A 115 3.94 -15.04 6.97
N ASN A 116 3.05 -14.42 6.18
CA ASN A 116 2.86 -14.77 4.77
C ASN A 116 4.12 -14.49 3.95
N ALA A 117 4.78 -13.33 4.15
CA ALA A 117 6.03 -12.99 3.48
C ALA A 117 7.14 -13.99 3.79
N LYS A 118 7.27 -14.37 5.07
CA LYS A 118 8.21 -15.40 5.53
C LYS A 118 8.00 -16.74 4.83
N LEU A 119 6.76 -17.23 4.80
CA LEU A 119 6.41 -18.52 4.17
C LEU A 119 6.68 -18.51 2.65
N ILE A 120 6.42 -17.39 1.97
CA ILE A 120 6.71 -17.24 0.54
C ILE A 120 8.21 -17.36 0.29
N CYS A 121 9.04 -16.68 1.10
CA CYS A 121 10.50 -16.76 0.99
C CYS A 121 10.99 -18.18 1.25
N GLU A 122 10.58 -18.79 2.36
CA GLU A 122 10.99 -20.15 2.75
C GLU A 122 10.63 -21.17 1.66
N SER A 123 9.38 -21.16 1.18
CA SER A 123 8.93 -22.06 0.12
C SER A 123 9.69 -21.86 -1.20
N SER A 124 10.09 -20.63 -1.52
CA SER A 124 10.90 -20.33 -2.71
C SER A 124 12.31 -20.86 -2.53
N CYS A 125 12.90 -20.70 -1.35
CA CYS A 125 14.24 -21.19 -1.04
C CYS A 125 14.35 -22.72 -0.99
N GLU A 126 13.28 -23.42 -0.60
CA GLU A 126 13.24 -24.89 -0.60
C GLU A 126 13.15 -25.50 -2.00
N LYS A 127 12.48 -24.83 -2.93
CA LYS A 127 12.21 -25.34 -4.29
C LYS A 127 13.40 -25.27 -5.25
N THR A 128 14.46 -24.53 -4.89
CA THR A 128 15.58 -24.28 -5.80
C THR A 128 16.91 -24.23 -5.05
N ASN A 129 17.98 -24.65 -5.73
CA ASN A 129 19.35 -24.46 -5.26
C ASN A 129 20.03 -23.22 -5.85
N SER A 130 19.33 -22.47 -6.73
CA SER A 130 19.87 -21.23 -7.29
C SER A 130 19.96 -20.15 -6.22
N ILE A 131 21.19 -19.69 -5.96
CA ILE A 131 21.46 -18.58 -5.03
C ILE A 131 20.73 -17.31 -5.46
N GLU A 132 20.72 -17.01 -6.76
CA GLU A 132 20.05 -15.83 -7.31
C GLU A 132 18.54 -15.81 -7.01
N ILE A 133 17.85 -16.93 -7.25
CA ILE A 133 16.41 -17.02 -6.97
C ILE A 133 16.14 -16.90 -5.47
N LYS A 134 16.97 -17.50 -4.62
CA LYS A 134 16.85 -17.37 -3.16
C LYS A 134 17.03 -15.91 -2.72
N ASP A 135 18.02 -15.22 -3.26
CA ASP A 135 18.29 -13.83 -2.91
C ASP A 135 17.17 -12.89 -3.37
N ILE A 136 16.55 -13.15 -4.53
CA ILE A 136 15.34 -12.41 -4.96
C ILE A 136 14.20 -12.60 -3.96
N ALA A 137 13.94 -13.83 -3.52
CA ALA A 137 12.87 -14.11 -2.55
C ALA A 137 13.14 -13.43 -1.19
N ARG A 138 14.40 -13.44 -0.74
CA ARG A 138 14.85 -12.76 0.48
C ARG A 138 14.73 -11.24 0.36
N ASP A 139 15.08 -10.67 -0.79
CA ASP A 139 14.93 -9.23 -1.05
C ASP A 139 13.45 -8.81 -1.07
N GLN A 140 12.57 -9.65 -1.61
CA GLN A 140 11.12 -9.46 -1.53
C GLN A 140 10.60 -9.53 -0.09
N GLU A 141 11.08 -10.49 0.72
CA GLU A 141 10.74 -10.56 2.16
C GLU A 141 11.20 -9.29 2.88
N ILE A 142 12.46 -8.88 2.72
CA ILE A 142 13.00 -7.66 3.34
C ILE A 142 12.21 -6.42 2.94
N ALA A 143 11.89 -6.27 1.65
CA ALA A 143 11.10 -5.14 1.16
C ALA A 143 9.72 -5.12 1.81
N CYS A 144 9.04 -6.27 1.85
CA CYS A 144 7.73 -6.44 2.51
C CYS A 144 7.79 -6.05 3.99
N LEU A 145 8.74 -6.59 4.74
CA LEU A 145 8.95 -6.26 6.15
C LEU A 145 9.25 -4.77 6.37
N GLY A 146 10.01 -4.16 5.47
CA GLY A 146 10.26 -2.71 5.46
C GLY A 146 8.98 -1.90 5.31
N THR A 147 8.03 -2.32 4.46
CA THR A 147 6.74 -1.61 4.33
C THR A 147 5.89 -1.69 5.59
N VAL A 148 5.97 -2.79 6.35
CA VAL A 148 5.28 -2.95 7.64
C VAL A 148 5.89 -2.02 8.68
N LEU A 149 7.22 -1.95 8.78
CA LEU A 149 7.89 -1.00 9.68
C LEU A 149 7.51 0.44 9.36
N GLN A 150 7.51 0.81 8.07
CA GLN A 150 7.09 2.15 7.65
C GLN A 150 5.62 2.41 8.00
N CYS A 151 4.74 1.41 7.84
CA CYS A 151 3.33 1.51 8.24
C CYS A 151 3.19 1.78 9.75
N ILE A 152 3.94 1.06 10.59
CA ILE A 152 3.93 1.28 12.05
C ILE A 152 4.40 2.69 12.39
N LEU A 153 5.51 3.15 11.78
CA LEU A 153 6.06 4.49 11.99
C LEU A 153 5.14 5.61 11.52
N ASP A 154 4.45 5.41 10.40
CA ASP A 154 3.56 6.42 9.82
C ASP A 154 2.28 6.63 10.63
N ASN A 155 1.88 5.62 11.42
CA ASN A 155 0.58 5.54 12.05
C ASN A 155 0.70 5.40 13.59
N ASN A 156 0.50 6.51 14.30
CA ASN A 156 0.61 6.60 15.78
C ASN A 156 -0.33 5.63 16.54
N CYS A 157 -1.36 5.09 15.88
CA CYS A 157 -2.24 4.05 16.43
C CYS A 157 -1.49 2.77 16.87
N LEU A 158 -0.28 2.52 16.35
CA LEU A 158 0.51 1.29 16.54
C LEU A 158 1.79 1.47 17.39
N GLU A 159 2.07 2.67 17.89
CA GLU A 159 3.32 3.01 18.60
C GLU A 159 3.60 2.21 19.88
N SER A 160 2.61 1.52 20.45
CA SER A 160 2.78 0.74 21.68
C SER A 160 3.29 -0.70 21.47
N GLU A 161 3.62 -1.09 20.24
CA GLU A 161 3.92 -2.48 19.87
C GLU A 161 5.41 -2.71 19.60
N ASP A 162 6.24 -2.38 20.60
CA ASP A 162 7.69 -2.58 20.56
C ASP A 162 8.09 -4.02 20.17
N LEU A 163 7.27 -5.00 20.56
CA LEU A 163 7.52 -6.42 20.28
C LEU A 163 7.46 -6.75 18.79
N LEU A 164 6.41 -6.34 18.07
CA LEU A 164 6.29 -6.62 16.63
C LEU A 164 7.41 -5.93 15.85
N ASN A 165 7.77 -4.70 16.24
CA ASN A 165 8.86 -3.97 15.62
C ASN A 165 10.20 -4.72 15.79
N GLN A 166 10.51 -5.16 17.02
CA GLN A 166 11.71 -5.95 17.31
C GLN A 166 11.72 -7.29 16.56
N GLU A 167 10.59 -8.02 16.52
CA GLU A 167 10.45 -9.27 15.76
C GLU A 167 10.78 -9.07 14.27
N ILE A 168 10.23 -8.01 13.66
CA ILE A 168 10.47 -7.70 12.25
C ILE A 168 11.94 -7.32 12.01
N GLN A 169 12.52 -6.45 12.86
CA GLN A 169 13.91 -6.04 12.73
C GLN A 169 14.87 -7.25 12.85
N GLN A 170 14.63 -8.12 13.82
CA GLN A 170 15.40 -9.34 14.02
C GLN A 170 15.31 -10.25 12.78
N ARG A 171 14.11 -10.43 12.22
CA ARG A 171 13.92 -11.22 10.99
C ARG A 171 14.68 -10.63 9.80
N ILE A 172 14.66 -9.31 9.62
CA ILE A 172 15.43 -8.66 8.54
C ILE A 172 16.92 -8.96 8.66
N LEU A 173 17.48 -8.93 9.87
CA LEU A 173 18.89 -9.26 10.12
C LEU A 173 19.19 -10.73 9.77
N GLU A 174 18.32 -11.65 10.18
CA GLU A 174 18.43 -13.07 9.85
C GLU A 174 18.41 -13.30 8.33
N VAL A 175 17.45 -12.71 7.61
CA VAL A 175 17.33 -12.86 6.16
C VAL A 175 18.56 -12.30 5.44
N LYS A 176 19.07 -11.15 5.88
CA LYS A 176 20.31 -10.56 5.35
C LYS A 176 21.54 -11.45 5.56
N ALA A 177 21.63 -12.14 6.71
CA ALA A 177 22.75 -13.04 7.00
C ALA A 177 22.80 -14.30 6.12
N HIS A 178 21.69 -14.62 5.44
CA HIS A 178 21.59 -15.75 4.51
C HIS A 178 21.76 -15.35 3.04
N LYS A 179 21.88 -14.05 2.72
CA LYS A 179 22.12 -13.63 1.33
C LYS A 179 23.46 -14.17 0.80
N GLY A 180 23.49 -14.57 -0.46
CA GLY A 180 24.67 -15.16 -1.10
C GLY A 180 25.01 -16.59 -0.64
N LYS A 181 24.13 -17.22 0.15
CA LYS A 181 24.22 -18.63 0.59
C LYS A 181 23.02 -19.43 0.05
#